data_AF-A0A6A8MIY0-F1
#
_entry.id   AF-A0A6A8MIY0-F1
#
_cell.length_a   1.000
_cell.length_b   1.000
_cell.length_c   1.000
_cell.angle_alpha   90.00
_cell.angle_beta   90.00
_cell.angle_gamma   90.00
#
_symmetry.space_group_name_H-M   'P 1'
#
loop_
_entity.id
_entity.type
_entity.pdbx_description
1 polymer ?
#
loop_
_entity_poly.entity_id
_entity_poly.type
_entity_poly.pdbx_seq_one_letter_code
_entity_poly.pdbx_strand_id
1 'polypeptide(L)' 'MVTNFISEKAKIGNNVKIWHFSYIGDNVEIGDNVKIGSLVHIDYDVKIGE' A
#
# COMPACT_ATOMS: atom_id res chain seq x y z
N MET A 1 6.61 16.17 0.46
CA MET A 1 5.31 15.60 0.87
C MET A 1 5.03 14.45 -0.06
N VAL A 2 4.82 13.24 0.45
CA VAL A 2 4.46 12.10 -0.41
C VAL A 2 2.97 12.23 -0.74
N THR A 3 2.65 12.34 -2.02
CA THR A 3 1.26 12.34 -2.49
C THR A 3 0.88 10.91 -2.80
N ASN A 4 0.18 10.21 -1.93
CA ASN A 4 -0.38 8.88 -2.22
C ASN A 4 -1.81 8.82 -1.67
N PHE A 5 -2.56 7.82 -2.11
CA PHE A 5 -3.83 7.47 -1.51
C PHE A 5 -3.70 6.11 -0.86
N ILE A 6 -4.01 6.04 0.43
CA ILE A 6 -4.06 4.80 1.19
C ILE A 6 -5.41 4.76 1.90
N SER A 7 -6.23 3.75 1.61
CA SER A 7 -7.47 3.54 2.33
C SER A 7 -7.21 3.34 3.82
N GLU A 8 -8.05 3.94 4.67
CA GLU A 8 -8.04 3.71 6.12
C GLU A 8 -8.36 2.25 6.49
N LYS A 9 -8.94 1.48 5.55
CA LYS A 9 -9.24 0.06 5.72
C LYS A 9 -8.09 -0.86 5.30
N ALA A 10 -7.03 -0.31 4.71
CA ALA A 10 -5.85 -1.10 4.36
C ALA A 10 -5.06 -1.44 5.63
N LYS A 11 -4.54 -2.68 5.70
CA LYS A 11 -3.64 -3.12 6.75
C LYS A 11 -2.20 -3.00 6.25
N ILE A 12 -1.41 -2.16 6.92
CA ILE A 12 -0.03 -1.89 6.54
C ILE A 12 0.90 -2.46 7.63
N GLY A 13 1.79 -3.36 7.23
CA GLY A 13 2.79 -3.97 8.09
C GLY A 13 3.90 -3.01 8.52
N ASN A 14 4.84 -3.54 9.28
CA ASN A 14 5.99 -2.81 9.79
C ASN A 14 7.00 -2.51 8.69
N ASN A 15 7.64 -1.34 8.76
CA ASN A 15 8.71 -0.92 7.85
C ASN A 15 8.31 -0.93 6.35
N VAL A 16 7.03 -0.70 6.06
CA VAL A 16 6.53 -0.54 4.69
C VAL A 16 6.86 0.85 4.15
N LYS A 17 7.25 0.93 2.88
CA LYS A 17 7.45 2.20 2.17
C LYS A 17 6.54 2.28 0.95
N ILE A 18 5.73 3.34 0.86
CA ILE A 18 4.82 3.58 -0.26
C ILE A 18 5.20 4.92 -0.89
N TRP A 19 5.57 4.90 -2.16
CA TRP A 19 6.01 6.09 -2.88
C TRP A 19 4.86 6.88 -3.52
N HIS A 20 5.22 7.88 -4.32
CA HIS A 20 4.33 8.92 -4.80
C HIS A 20 3.37 8.41 -5.87
N PHE A 21 2.17 8.98 -5.89
CA PHE A 21 1.07 8.74 -6.81
C PHE A 21 0.59 7.28 -6.84
N SER A 22 0.81 6.56 -5.74
CA SER A 22 0.32 5.20 -5.58
C SER A 22 -1.06 5.20 -4.92
N TYR A 23 -1.89 4.21 -5.29
CA TYR A 23 -3.23 3.97 -4.78
C TYR A 23 -3.29 2.63 -4.07
N ILE A 24 -3.75 2.62 -2.82
CA ILE A 24 -4.01 1.40 -2.04
C ILE A 24 -5.51 1.36 -1.69
N GLY A 25 -6.22 0.38 -2.26
CA GLY A 25 -7.66 0.18 -2.08
C GLY A 25 -8.07 -0.36 -0.71
N ASP A 26 -9.39 -0.47 -0.52
CA ASP A 26 -10.00 -1.06 0.68
C ASP A 26 -9.61 -2.55 0.85
N ASN A 27 -9.49 -2.99 2.10
CA ASN A 27 -9.16 -4.35 2.51
C ASN A 27 -7.84 -4.91 1.96
N VAL A 28 -6.96 -4.05 1.45
CA VAL A 28 -5.61 -4.44 1.06
C VAL A 28 -4.79 -4.79 2.30
N GLU A 29 -3.99 -5.85 2.22
CA GLU A 29 -3.04 -6.25 3.26
C GLU A 29 -1.61 -6.20 2.70
N ILE A 30 -0.77 -5.31 3.25
CA ILE A 30 0.65 -5.21 2.89
C ILE A 30 1.48 -5.72 4.07
N GLY A 31 2.25 -6.79 3.86
CA GLY A 31 3.12 -7.40 4.85
C GLY A 31 4.36 -6.57 5.20
N ASP A 32 5.12 -7.05 6.18
CA ASP A 32 6.29 -6.37 6.71
C ASP A 32 7.40 -6.20 5.65
N ASN A 33 8.15 -5.09 5.72
CA ASN A 33 9.30 -4.78 4.87
C ASN A 33 9.01 -4.64 3.35
N VAL A 34 7.74 -4.53 2.96
CA VAL A 34 7.34 -4.31 1.56
C VAL A 34 7.63 -2.87 1.10
N LYS A 35 7.99 -2.72 -0.18
CA LYS A 35 8.18 -1.42 -0.84
C LYS A 35 7.26 -1.32 -2.05
N ILE A 36 6.36 -0.34 -2.03
CA ILE A 36 5.48 0.00 -3.16
C ILE A 36 6.09 1.16 -3.92
N GLY A 37 6.41 0.92 -5.19
CA GLY A 37 6.91 1.90 -6.14
C GLY A 37 5.93 3.06 -6.37
N SER A 38 6.41 4.13 -7.01
CA SER A 38 5.54 5.23 -7.44
C SER A 38 4.60 4.77 -8.55
N LEU A 39 3.43 5.41 -8.68
CA LEU A 39 2.43 5.14 -9.72
C LEU A 39 1.85 3.71 -9.70
N VAL A 40 1.95 3.02 -8.56
CA VAL A 40 1.39 1.67 -8.38
C VAL A 40 -0.08 1.77 -7.98
N HIS A 41 -0.93 0.96 -8.61
CA HIS A 41 -2.33 0.80 -8.26
C HIS A 41 -2.54 -0.59 -7.65
N ILE A 42 -2.97 -0.66 -6.39
CA ILE A 42 -3.35 -1.89 -5.71
C ILE A 42 -4.84 -1.81 -5.42
N ASP A 43 -5.59 -2.67 -6.10
CA ASP A 43 -7.05 -2.69 -6.06
C ASP A 43 -7.57 -3.39 -4.78
N TYR A 44 -8.88 -3.46 -4.63
CA TYR A 44 -9.55 -3.99 -3.44
C TYR A 44 -9.18 -5.46 -3.14
N ASP A 45 -9.17 -5.81 -1.85
CA ASP A 45 -9.02 -7.20 -1.36
C ASP A 45 -7.72 -7.92 -1.80
N VAL A 46 -6.65 -7.16 -2.08
CA VAL A 46 -5.33 -7.70 -2.45
C VAL A 46 -4.43 -7.90 -1.23
N LYS A 47 -3.71 -9.03 -1.19
CA LYS A 47 -2.60 -9.26 -0.23
C LYS A 47 -1.24 -9.21 -0.94
N ILE A 48 -0.29 -8.45 -0.37
CA ILE A 48 1.09 -8.32 -0.85
C ILE A 48 2.06 -8.61 0.30
N GLY A 49 3.00 -9.53 0.07
CA GLY A 49 3.93 -9.98 1.09
C GLY A 49 3.34 -11.06 2.00
N GLU A 50 4.16 -11.54 2.94
CA GLU A 50 3.77 -12.54 3.95
C GLU A 50 2.98 -11.91 5.10
#